data_AF-A0A9D4EAS4-F1
#
_entry.id   AF-A0A9D4EAS4-F1
#
_cell.length_a   1.000
_cell.length_b   1.000
_cell.length_c   1.000
_cell.angle_alpha   90.00
_cell.angle_beta   90.00
_cell.angle_gamma   90.00
#
_symmetry.space_group_name_H-M   'P 1'
#
loop_
_entity.id
_entity.type
_entity.pdbx_description
1 polymer ?
#
loop_
_entity_poly.entity_id
_entity_poly.type
_entity_poly.pdbx_seq_one_letter_code
_entity_poly.pdbx_strand_id
1 'polypeptide(L)' 'MYDYVKLRDGPFGFSDFIARFCGNEFPVTVQTKSRFLLARFTSYNVMESDGFRAVYGFKKKKEDLGTLYTE' A
#
# COMPACT_ATOMS: atom_id res chain seq x y z
N MET A 1 -13.96 3.06 -14.24
CA MET A 1 -12.57 2.81 -14.64
C MET A 1 -12.22 1.35 -14.36
N TYR A 2 -11.76 0.63 -15.37
CA TYR A 2 -11.51 -0.81 -15.31
C TYR A 2 -10.11 -1.14 -14.81
N ASP A 3 -9.15 -0.25 -15.08
CA ASP A 3 -7.78 -0.37 -14.65
C ASP A 3 -7.61 0.14 -13.22
N TYR A 4 -6.87 -0.60 -12.40
CA TYR A 4 -6.64 -0.22 -11.01
C TYR A 4 -5.40 -0.86 -10.40
N VAL A 5 -4.90 -0.23 -9.35
CA VAL A 5 -3.91 -0.81 -8.43
C VAL A 5 -4.63 -1.17 -7.14
N LYS A 6 -4.50 -2.44 -6.72
CA LYS A 6 -5.02 -2.95 -5.44
C LYS A 6 -3.87 -3.18 -4.47
N LEU A 7 -3.96 -2.61 -3.27
CA LEU A 7 -2.98 -2.76 -2.21
C LEU A 7 -3.51 -3.69 -1.11
N ARG A 8 -2.63 -4.57 -0.62
CA ARG A 8 -2.88 -5.46 0.51
C ARG A 8 -1.74 -5.44 1.53
N ASP A 9 -2.09 -5.59 2.80
CA ASP A 9 -1.16 -5.64 3.94
C ASP A 9 -0.72 -7.10 4.18
N GLY A 10 0.39 -7.48 3.59
CA GLY A 10 0.90 -8.85 3.59
C GLY A 10 1.43 -9.30 2.23
N PRO A 11 2.07 -10.48 2.16
CA PRO A 11 2.75 -10.93 0.95
C PRO A 11 1.84 -11.67 -0.05
N PHE A 12 0.57 -11.93 0.28
CA PHE A 12 -0.29 -12.84 -0.49
C PHE A 12 -1.54 -12.17 -1.05
N GLY A 13 -2.13 -12.79 -2.08
CA GLY A 13 -3.36 -12.30 -2.72
C GLY A 13 -4.58 -12.28 -1.79
N PHE A 14 -4.54 -13.04 -0.70
CA PHE A 14 -5.56 -13.10 0.35
C PHE A 14 -5.22 -12.26 1.58
N SER A 15 -4.07 -11.59 1.62
CA SER A 15 -3.69 -10.66 2.70
C SER A 15 -4.68 -9.50 2.82
N ASP A 16 -4.72 -8.82 3.96
CA ASP A 16 -5.77 -7.84 4.27
C ASP A 16 -5.87 -6.73 3.22
N PHE A 17 -7.09 -6.37 2.81
CA PHE A 17 -7.31 -5.30 1.83
C PHE A 17 -7.03 -3.94 2.47
N ILE A 18 -6.24 -3.10 1.78
CA ILE A 18 -6.02 -1.72 2.21
C ILE A 18 -6.85 -0.76 1.35
N ALA A 19 -6.56 -0.74 0.05
CA ALA A 19 -7.13 0.25 -0.85
C ALA A 19 -7.10 -0.21 -2.31
N ARG A 20 -7.94 0.42 -3.13
CA ARG A 20 -7.93 0.31 -4.59
C ARG A 20 -7.87 1.72 -5.17
N PHE A 21 -6.91 1.96 -6.06
CA PHE A 21 -6.72 3.24 -6.72
C PHE A 21 -6.97 3.13 -8.22
N CYS A 22 -7.66 4.12 -8.76
CA CYS A 22 -7.89 4.33 -10.18
C CYS A 22 -8.16 5.83 -10.41
N GLY A 23 -7.94 6.31 -11.63
CA GLY A 23 -8.19 7.69 -12.04
C GLY A 23 -6.94 8.54 -11.89
N ASN A 24 -7.14 9.85 -11.91
CA ASN A 24 -6.06 10.84 -11.88
C ASN A 24 -5.90 11.49 -10.49
N GLU A 25 -6.63 11.01 -9.49
CA GLU A 25 -6.52 11.51 -8.12
C GLU A 25 -5.24 10.99 -7.47
N PHE A 26 -4.43 11.90 -6.91
CA PHE A 26 -3.21 11.51 -6.22
C PHE A 26 -3.56 10.81 -4.89
N PRO A 27 -3.10 9.56 -4.68
CA PRO A 27 -3.53 8.78 -3.53
C PRO A 27 -2.90 9.24 -2.21
N VAL A 28 -3.63 9.07 -1.12
CA VAL A 28 -3.10 9.24 0.24
C VAL A 28 -1.96 8.24 0.50
N THR A 29 -1.04 8.61 1.40
CA THR A 29 0.03 7.69 1.83
C THR A 29 -0.56 6.48 2.54
N VAL A 30 -0.18 5.29 2.11
CA VAL A 30 -0.58 4.02 2.70
C VAL A 30 0.54 3.48 3.60
N GLN A 31 0.17 2.97 4.77
CA GLN A 31 1.09 2.32 5.70
C GLN A 31 0.56 0.92 6.06
N THR A 32 1.43 -0.08 5.95
CA THR A 32 1.14 -1.45 6.40
C THR A 32 1.40 -1.61 7.89
N LYS A 33 0.68 -2.53 8.51
CA LYS A 33 0.98 -3.06 9.85
C LYS A 33 2.02 -4.17 9.76
N SER A 34 2.00 -4.96 8.68
CA SER A 34 3.02 -5.98 8.43
C SER A 34 4.27 -5.39 7.77
N ARG A 35 5.29 -6.24 7.62
CA ARG A 35 6.53 -5.94 6.87
C ARG A 35 6.40 -6.11 5.35
N PHE A 36 5.20 -6.40 4.85
CA PHE A 36 4.94 -6.70 3.45
C PHE A 36 3.81 -5.84 2.91
N LEU A 37 3.94 -5.40 1.66
CA LEU A 37 2.87 -4.77 0.90
C LEU A 37 2.78 -5.49 -0.45
N LEU A 38 1.60 -5.99 -0.79
CA LEU A 38 1.32 -6.52 -2.11
C LEU A 38 0.57 -5.46 -2.92
N ALA A 39 1.21 -4.95 -3.97
CA ALA A 39 0.60 -4.10 -4.98
C ALA A 39 0.29 -4.93 -6.22
N ARG A 40 -0.99 -4.98 -6.63
CA ARG A 40 -1.43 -5.68 -7.84
C ARG A 40 -2.08 -4.71 -8.81
N PHE A 41 -1.48 -4.54 -9.98
CA PHE A 41 -2.10 -3.84 -11.10
C PHE A 41 -3.00 -4.80 -11.89
N THR A 42 -4.16 -4.32 -12.31
CA THR A 42 -5.10 -5.03 -13.18
C THR A 42 -5.51 -4.05 -14.28
N SER A 43 -5.39 -4.46 -15.54
CA SER A 43 -5.74 -3.66 -16.70
C SER A 43 -6.56 -4.47 -17.69
N TYR A 44 -7.47 -3.80 -18.40
CA TYR A 44 -8.18 -4.34 -19.55
C TYR A 44 -7.58 -3.72 -20.80
N ASN A 45 -6.96 -4.53 -21.68
CA ASN A 45 -6.16 -4.14 -22.85
C ASN A 45 -6.96 -3.45 -24.00
N VAL A 46 -7.87 -2.54 -23.66
CA VAL A 46 -8.78 -1.89 -24.60
C VAL A 46 -8.49 -0.39 -24.70
N MET A 47 -8.12 0.26 -23.59
CA MET A 47 -7.69 1.66 -23.54
C MET A 47 -6.62 1.84 -22.48
N GLU A 48 -5.51 2.49 -22.84
CA GLU A 48 -4.32 2.64 -22.01
C GLU A 48 -4.07 4.11 -21.62
N SER A 49 -3.28 4.30 -20.56
CA SER A 49 -2.85 5.60 -20.03
C SER A 49 -1.43 5.44 -19.44
N ASP A 50 -0.81 6.53 -18.96
CA ASP A 50 0.57 6.57 -18.46
C ASP A 50 0.82 5.65 -17.24
N GLY A 51 -0.24 5.18 -16.59
CA GLY A 51 -0.16 4.23 -15.48
C GLY A 51 0.12 4.90 -14.14
N PHE A 52 1.00 4.30 -13.33
CA PHE A 52 1.30 4.78 -11.98
C PHE A 52 2.78 4.67 -11.63
N ARG A 53 3.23 5.52 -10.72
CA ARG A 53 4.54 5.43 -10.05
C ARG A 53 4.33 5.43 -8.55
N ALA A 54 5.03 4.54 -7.85
CA ALA A 54 5.02 4.47 -6.40
C ALA A 54 6.45 4.54 -5.85
N VAL A 55 6.58 5.17 -4.68
CA VAL A 55 7.81 5.17 -3.88
C VAL A 55 7.46 4.54 -2.55
N TYR A 56 8.34 3.69 -2.02
CA TYR A 56 8.13 2.99 -0.75
C TYR A 56 9.35 3.12 0.16
N GLY A 57 9.12 2.95 1.46
CA GLY A 57 10.16 2.95 2.47
C GLY A 57 9.65 2.35 3.78
N PHE A 58 10.58 1.88 4.62
CA PHE A 58 10.25 1.34 5.93
C PHE A 58 10.19 2.45 6.98
N LYS A 59 9.13 2.48 7.78
CA LYS A 59 9.10 3.31 8.97
C LYS A 59 9.83 2.60 10.11
N LYS A 60 10.79 3.29 10.75
CA LYS A 60 11.37 2.82 12.01
C LYS A 60 10.27 2.78 13.06
N LYS A 61 10.22 1.70 13.85
CA LYS A 61 9.41 1.71 15.07
C LYS A 61 9.95 2.83 15.96
N LYS A 62 9.07 3.66 16.52
CA LYS A 62 9.47 4.52 17.63
C LYS A 62 9.82 3.57 18.78
N GLU A 63 10.99 3.73 19.37
CA GLU A 63 11.32 3.07 20.63
C GLU A 63 10.29 3.54 21.66
N ASP A 64 9.57 2.61 22.28
CA ASP A 64 8.67 2.92 23.39
C ASP A 64 9.54 3.33 24.58
N LEU A 65 9.80 4.64 24.70
CA LEU A 65 10.35 5.27 25.90
C LEU A 65 9.47 5.03 27.15
N GLY A 66 8.27 4.43 27.00
CA GLY A 66 7.32 4.15 28.06
C GLY A 66 7.63 2.92 28.93
N THR A 67 8.49 1.99 28.49
CA THR A 67 8.84 0.79 29.30
C THR A 67 10.08 0.98 30.17
N LEU A 68 10.79 2.10 30.02
CA LEU A 68 12.01 2.40 30.79
C LEU A 68 11.74 3.16 32.11
N TYR A 69 10.47 3.45 32.43
CA TYR A 69 10.09 4.26 33.61
C TYR A 69 9.06 3.61 34.55
N THR A 70 8.82 2.30 34.45
CA THR A 70 8.04 1.58 35.46
C THR A 70 8.99 0.72 36.29
N GLU A 71 9.39 1.26 37.44
CA GLU A 71 9.90 0.47 38.59
C GLU A 71 8.74 -0.28 39.27
#